data_AF-A0A3C0U505-F1
#
_entry.id   AF-A0A3C0U505-F1
#
_cell.length_a   1.000
_cell.length_b   1.000
_cell.length_c   1.000
_cell.angle_alpha   90.00
_cell.angle_beta   90.00
_cell.angle_gamma   90.00
#
_symmetry.space_group_name_H-M   'P 1'
#
loop_
_entity.id
_entity.type
_entity.pdbx_description
1 polymer ?
#
loop_
_entity_poly.entity_id
_entity_poly.type
_entity_poly.pdbx_seq_one_letter_code
_entity_poly.pdbx_strand_id
1 'polypeptide(L)' 'MTIHKEGKGTLGLSFIVLVAVNALVQWLTTAQWLEVAILVTSIVLYAIVLQFFRNPTRTILVNPEA' A
#
# COMPACT_ATOMS: atom_id res chain seq x y z
N MET A 1 14.41 -1.10 -5.12
CA MET A 1 13.25 -0.31 -4.66
C MET A 1 13.45 -0.04 -3.18
N THR A 2 13.80 1.20 -2.82
CA THR A 2 14.11 1.56 -1.43
C THR A 2 12.88 2.21 -0.83
N ILE A 3 12.39 1.69 0.30
CA ILE A 3 11.28 2.30 1.04
C ILE A 3 11.87 3.30 2.05
N HIS A 4 11.28 4.49 2.15
CA HIS A 4 11.66 5.48 3.17
C HIS A 4 11.54 4.85 4.56
N LYS A 5 12.52 5.09 5.44
CA LYS A 5 12.48 4.55 6.81
C LYS A 5 11.21 4.98 7.57
N GLU A 6 10.77 6.21 7.32
CA GLU A 6 9.54 6.80 7.86
C GLU A 6 8.28 6.09 7.36
N GLY A 7 8.29 5.58 6.12
CA GLY A 7 7.15 4.91 5.52
C GLY A 7 6.84 3.52 6.09
N LYS A 8 7.81 2.88 6.76
CA LYS A 8 7.65 1.50 7.26
C LYS A 8 6.53 1.39 8.31
N GLY A 9 6.39 2.39 9.19
CA GLY A 9 5.36 2.41 10.22
C GLY A 9 3.96 2.53 9.62
N THR A 10 3.76 3.50 8.73
CA THR A 10 2.47 3.69 8.03
C THR A 10 2.12 2.50 7.16
N LEU A 11 3.11 1.92 6.46
CA LEU A 11 2.89 0.74 5.63
C LEU A 11 2.45 -0.46 6.47
N GLY A 12 3.12 -0.72 7.61
CA GLY A 12 2.72 -1.78 8.55
C GLY A 12 1.32 -1.58 9.12
N LEU A 13 0.99 -0.35 9.54
CA LEU A 13 -0.36 -0.04 10.03
C LEU A 13 -1.42 -0.25 8.95
N SER A 14 -1.18 0.24 7.73
CA SER A 14 -2.11 0.06 6.61
C SER A 14 -2.34 -1.41 6.27
N PHE A 15 -1.30 -2.25 6.35
CA PHE A 15 -1.42 -3.69 6.16
C PHE A 15 -2.30 -4.33 7.23
N ILE A 16 -2.06 -4.02 8.51
CA ILE A 16 -2.86 -4.56 9.63
C ILE A 16 -4.33 -4.17 9.48
N VAL A 17 -4.62 -2.90 9.15
CA VAL A 17 -6.00 -2.43 8.93
C VAL A 17 -6.66 -3.19 7.78
N LEU A 18 -5.97 -3.37 6.66
CA LEU A 18 -6.52 -4.11 5.51
C LEU A 18 -6.78 -5.58 5.84
N VAL A 19 -5.88 -6.23 6.57
CA VAL A 19 -6.09 -7.61 7.04
C VAL A 19 -7.32 -7.68 7.95
N ALA A 20 -7.48 -6.75 8.89
CA ALA A 20 -8.64 -6.71 9.78
C ALA A 20 -9.96 -6.51 9.00
N VAL A 21 -9.97 -5.64 8.00
CA VAL A 21 -11.14 -5.43 7.12
C VAL A 21 -11.49 -6.71 6.36
N ASN A 22 -10.50 -7.39 5.76
CA ASN A 22 -10.76 -8.64 5.03
C ASN A 22 -11.27 -9.75 5.94
N ALA A 23 -10.70 -9.89 7.14
CA ALA A 23 -11.16 -10.85 8.14
C ALA A 23 -12.60 -10.56 8.60
N LEU A 24 -12.93 -9.28 8.81
CA LEU A 24 -14.28 -8.87 9.18
C LEU A 24 -15.29 -9.14 8.06
N VAL A 25 -14.92 -8.93 6.80
CA VAL A 25 -15.77 -9.28 5.65
C VAL A 25 -16.01 -10.79 5.59
N GLN A 26 -14.96 -11.62 5.70
CA GLN A 26 -15.12 -13.08 5.74
C GLN A 26 -15.96 -13.57 6.91
N TRP A 27 -15.97 -12.84 8.04
CA TRP A 27 -16.82 -13.20 9.18
C TRP A 27 -18.28 -12.79 8.98
N LEU A 28 -18.55 -11.68 8.28
CA LEU A 28 -19.90 -11.14 8.07
C LEU A 28 -20.66 -11.74 6.89
N THR A 29 -19.97 -12.33 5.93
CA THR A 29 -20.60 -12.89 4.73
C THR A 29 -19.93 -14.19 4.29
N THR A 30 -20.68 -15.01 3.58
CA THR A 30 -20.17 -16.20 2.86
C THR A 30 -20.20 -16.00 1.34
N ALA A 31 -20.52 -14.79 0.89
CA ALA A 31 -20.58 -14.44 -0.52
C ALA A 31 -19.15 -14.35 -1.08
N GLN A 32 -18.67 -15.47 -1.61
CA GLN A 32 -17.29 -15.61 -2.11
C GLN A 32 -16.89 -14.51 -3.12
N TRP A 33 -17.78 -14.09 -4.01
CA TRP A 33 -17.47 -13.04 -4.98
C TRP A 33 -17.18 -11.68 -4.31
N LEU A 34 -17.87 -11.38 -3.19
CA LEU A 34 -17.70 -10.14 -2.44
C LEU A 34 -16.40 -10.18 -1.64
N GLU A 35 -16.09 -11.31 -0.99
CA GLU A 35 -14.81 -11.52 -0.31
C GLU A 35 -13.64 -11.32 -1.27
N VAL A 36 -13.71 -11.92 -2.47
CA VAL A 36 -12.68 -11.77 -3.51
C VAL A 36 -12.59 -10.33 -3.98
N ALA A 37 -13.72 -9.64 -4.21
CA ALA A 37 -13.71 -8.24 -4.64
C ALA A 37 -13.07 -7.31 -3.60
N ILE A 38 -13.37 -7.51 -2.31
CA ILE A 38 -12.75 -6.75 -1.21
C ILE A 38 -11.26 -7.05 -1.10
N LEU A 39 -10.86 -8.32 -1.26
CA LEU A 39 -9.45 -8.71 -1.22
C LEU A 39 -8.65 -8.08 -2.35
N VAL A 40 -9.15 -8.16 -3.60
CA VAL A 40 -8.52 -7.53 -4.76
C VAL A 40 -8.41 -6.02 -4.57
N THR A 41 -9.48 -5.38 -4.10
CA THR A 41 -9.48 -3.94 -3.81
C THR A 41 -8.43 -3.59 -2.74
N SER A 42 -8.31 -4.40 -1.70
CA SER A 42 -7.33 -4.22 -0.62
C SER A 42 -5.89 -4.33 -1.13
N ILE A 43 -5.62 -5.30 -2.02
CA ILE A 43 -4.30 -5.47 -2.65
C ILE A 43 -3.94 -4.25 -3.51
N VAL A 44 -4.88 -3.80 -4.36
CA VAL A 44 -4.68 -2.60 -5.21
C VAL A 44 -4.42 -1.37 -4.35
N LEU A 45 -5.22 -1.16 -3.30
CA LEU A 45 -5.04 -0.04 -2.38
C LEU A 45 -3.67 -0.09 -1.70
N TYR A 46 -3.27 -1.25 -1.16
CA TYR A 46 -1.98 -1.41 -0.52
C TYR A 46 -0.82 -1.16 -1.49
N ALA A 47 -0.93 -1.62 -2.74
CA ALA A 47 0.05 -1.36 -3.77
C ALA A 47 0.19 0.15 -4.04
N ILE A 48 -0.92 0.88 -4.12
CA ILE A 48 -0.91 2.35 -4.28
C ILE A 48 -0.21 3.01 -3.09
N VAL A 49 -0.60 2.66 -1.85
CA VAL A 49 0.02 3.18 -0.62
C VAL A 49 1.53 2.91 -0.61
N LEU A 50 1.95 1.71 -1.01
CA LEU A 50 3.36 1.33 -1.10
C LEU A 50 4.14 2.24 -2.06
N GLN A 51 3.54 2.63 -3.19
CA GLN A 51 4.22 3.53 -4.15
C GLN A 51 4.51 4.91 -3.57
N PHE A 52 3.68 5.44 -2.66
CA PHE A 52 3.93 6.73 -2.01
C PHE A 52 5.19 6.71 -1.14
N PHE A 53 5.49 5.58 -0.51
CA PHE A 53 6.65 5.45 0.38
C PHE A 53 7.93 5.02 -0.33
N ARG A 54 7.91 4.92 -1.66
CA ARG A 54 9.09 4.61 -2.46
C ARG A 54 10.01 5.81 -2.55
N ASN A 55 11.31 5.60 -2.34
CA ASN A 55 12.36 6.59 -2.55
C ASN A 55 13.04 6.39 -3.91
N PRO A 56 12.68 7.13 -4.96
CA PRO A 56 13.33 7.04 -6.25
C PRO A 56 14.70 7.74 -6.23
N THR A 57 15.75 7.05 -6.68
CA THR A 57 17.03 7.70 -6.98
C THR A 57 16.81 8.76 -8.05
N ARG A 58 17.14 10.02 -7.76
CA ARG A 58 17.08 11.12 -8.72
C ARG A 58 18.49 11.48 -9.18
N THR A 59 18.74 11.42 -10.48
CA THR A 59 19.91 12.05 -11.08
C THR A 59 19.57 13.52 -11.31
N ILE A 60 20.22 14.42 -10.57
CA ILE A 60 20.03 15.87 -10.74
C ILE A 60 21.17 16.37 -11.63
N LEU A 61 20.83 16.97 -12.78
CA LEU A 61 21.79 17.73 -13.57
C LEU A 61 21.96 19.10 -12.92
N VAL A 62 23.19 19.45 -12.55
CA VAL A 62 23.51 20.80 -12.03
C VAL A 62 23.47 21.75 -13.21
N ASN A 63 22.65 22.79 -13.14
CA ASN A 63 22.64 23.85 -14.15
C ASN A 63 23.93 24.68 -14.00
N PRO A 64 24.82 24.74 -15.01
CA PRO A 64 26.04 25.53 -14.94
C PRO A 64 25.81 27.05 -15.02
N GLU A 65 24.58 27.50 -15.35
CA GLU A 65 24.22 28.91 -15.52
C GLU A 65 23.41 29.49 -14.35
N ALA A 66 23.29 28.79 -13.22
CA ALA A 66 22.60 29.26 -12.01
C ALA A 66 23.51 29.99 -11.04
#